data_AF-A0AAX2ACU0-F1
#
_entry.id   AF-A0AAX2ACU0-F1
#
_cell.length_a   1.000
_cell.length_b   1.000
_cell.length_c   1.000
_cell.angle_alpha   90.00
_cell.angle_beta   90.00
_cell.angle_gamma   90.00
#
_symmetry.space_group_name_H-M   'P 1'
#
loop_
_entity.id
_entity.type
_entity.pdbx_description
1 polymer ?
#
loop_
_entity_poly.entity_id
_entity_poly.type
_entity_poly.pdbx_seq_one_letter_code
_entity_poly.pdbx_strand_id
1 'polypeptide(L)'
;MYFYYISGSNTFALKEDIKQLKPERKDFINWWKFNKDFKSWSLEVPNNIYTKKFDLKIETFCKENDLKLEILEFTEPLTKAINDFKTEEEFFSYMHKKNNKR
;
A
#
# COMPACT_ATOMS: atom_id res chain seq x y z
N MET A 1 8.75 -8.25 1.34
CA MET A 1 7.89 -7.34 2.13
C MET A 1 6.83 -6.81 1.19
N TYR A 2 5.60 -6.63 1.64
CA TYR A 2 4.53 -6.04 0.84
C TYR A 2 4.29 -4.60 1.29
N PHE A 3 4.11 -3.69 0.33
CA PHE A 3 3.64 -2.34 0.58
C PHE A 3 2.30 -2.14 -0.11
N TYR A 4 1.31 -1.72 0.67
CA TYR A 4 -0.02 -1.39 0.19
C TYR A 4 -0.13 0.13 0.10
N TYR A 5 -0.64 0.63 -1.02
CA TYR A 5 -0.92 2.04 -1.22
C TYR A 5 -2.39 2.20 -1.60
N ILE A 6 -3.11 3.00 -0.84
CA ILE A 6 -4.50 3.37 -1.10
C ILE A 6 -4.54 4.84 -1.48
N SER A 7 -4.90 5.14 -2.73
CA SER A 7 -5.04 6.50 -3.25
C SER A 7 -6.44 6.74 -3.83
N GLY A 8 -6.83 8.01 -3.94
CA GLY A 8 -8.16 8.40 -4.39
C GLY A 8 -8.63 9.71 -3.77
N SER A 9 -9.69 10.29 -4.32
CA SER A 9 -10.26 11.57 -3.89
C SER A 9 -10.90 11.51 -2.49
N ASN A 10 -11.41 10.34 -2.08
CA ASN A 10 -12.12 10.15 -0.80
C ASN A 10 -11.26 9.54 0.33
N THR A 11 -9.97 9.31 0.11
CA THR A 11 -9.09 8.65 1.11
C THR A 11 -8.98 9.39 2.43
N PHE A 12 -9.13 10.72 2.43
CA PHE A 12 -9.10 11.52 3.65
C PHE A 12 -10.38 11.36 4.48
N ALA A 13 -11.55 11.26 3.83
CA ALA A 13 -12.82 11.04 4.51
C ALA A 13 -12.88 9.66 5.18
N LEU A 14 -12.27 8.66 4.54
CA LEU A 14 -12.23 7.26 4.99
C LEU A 14 -11.04 6.95 5.92
N LYS A 15 -10.40 7.97 6.50
CA LYS A 15 -9.16 7.81 7.29
C LYS A 15 -9.28 6.80 8.44
N GLU A 16 -10.42 6.79 9.14
CA GLU A 16 -10.59 5.94 10.32
C GLU A 16 -10.87 4.49 9.90
N ASP A 17 -11.61 4.29 8.81
CA ASP A 17 -11.84 2.96 8.22
C ASP A 17 -10.53 2.37 7.68
N ILE A 18 -9.73 3.18 6.97
CA ILE A 18 -8.41 2.77 6.47
C ILE A 18 -7.51 2.35 7.63
N LYS A 19 -7.43 3.13 8.72
CA LYS A 19 -6.62 2.78 9.90
C LYS A 19 -7.02 1.45 10.54
N GLN A 20 -8.28 1.04 10.43
CA GLN A 20 -8.76 -0.24 10.94
C GLN A 20 -8.38 -1.44 10.05
N LEU A 21 -8.06 -1.21 8.77
CA LEU A 21 -7.63 -2.25 7.84
C LEU A 21 -6.20 -2.70 8.14
N LYS A 22 -6.02 -3.67 9.02
CA LYS A 22 -4.71 -4.27 9.29
C LYS A 22 -4.78 -5.80 9.31
N PRO A 23 -3.66 -6.50 9.06
CA PRO A 23 -3.60 -7.95 9.24
C PRO A 23 -4.02 -8.33 10.67
N GLU A 24 -4.84 -9.38 10.80
CA GLU A 24 -5.33 -9.90 12.08
C GLU A 24 -4.30 -10.81 12.75
N ARG A 25 -3.09 -10.27 12.95
CA ARG A 25 -1.97 -10.96 13.59
C ARG A 25 -1.48 -10.19 14.81
N LYS A 26 -1.27 -10.91 15.92
CA LYS A 26 -0.86 -10.30 17.21
C LYS A 26 0.52 -9.64 17.16
N ASP A 27 1.40 -10.15 16.30
CA ASP A 27 2.77 -9.67 16.08
C ASP A 27 2.86 -8.55 15.03
N PHE A 28 1.73 -8.10 14.45
CA PHE A 28 1.73 -6.97 13.53
C PHE A 28 1.67 -5.64 14.28
N ILE A 29 2.72 -4.84 14.12
CA ILE A 29 2.91 -3.55 14.82
C ILE A 29 2.89 -2.32 13.91
N ASN A 30 2.92 -2.53 12.59
CA ASN A 30 2.96 -1.42 11.64
C ASN A 30 1.58 -0.76 11.52
N TRP A 31 1.59 0.52 11.17
CA TRP A 31 0.38 1.34 11.03
C TRP A 31 0.38 2.06 9.69
N TRP A 32 -0.82 2.41 9.23
CA TRP A 32 -1.01 3.21 8.03
C TRP A 32 -0.36 4.59 8.19
N LYS A 33 0.41 4.98 7.18
CA LYS A 33 1.06 6.30 7.09
C LYS A 33 0.45 7.07 5.94
N PHE A 34 -0.05 8.27 6.21
CA PHE A 34 -0.56 9.16 5.17
C PHE A 34 0.58 9.96 4.53
N ASN A 35 0.69 9.88 3.22
CA ASN A 35 1.55 10.73 2.41
C ASN A 35 0.73 11.93 1.90
N LYS A 36 1.11 13.15 2.33
CA LYS A 36 0.39 14.38 1.96
C LYS A 36 0.62 14.78 0.51
N ASP A 37 1.81 14.54 -0.02
CA ASP A 37 2.20 14.96 -1.36
C ASP A 37 1.40 14.20 -2.41
N PHE A 38 1.21 12.91 -2.17
CA PHE A 38 0.46 12.05 -3.07
C PHE A 38 -0.99 11.74 -2.62
N LYS A 39 -1.41 12.29 -1.47
CA LYS A 39 -2.74 12.08 -0.87
C LYS A 39 -3.13 10.59 -0.75
N SER A 40 -2.15 9.76 -0.38
CA SER A 40 -2.29 8.32 -0.30
C SER A 40 -1.93 7.77 1.07
N TRP A 41 -2.53 6.64 1.43
CA TRP A 41 -2.20 5.88 2.63
C TRP A 41 -1.28 4.73 2.26
N SER A 42 -0.24 4.51 3.06
CA SER A 42 0.73 3.43 2.86
C SER A 42 0.79 2.52 4.08
N LEU A 43 0.84 1.20 3.86
CA LEU A 43 1.06 0.20 4.90
C LEU A 43 2.15 -0.77 4.48
N GLU A 44 3.12 -0.96 5.35
CA GLU A 44 4.18 -1.94 5.19
C GLU A 44 3.83 -3.22 5.93
N VAL A 45 3.79 -4.34 5.22
CA VAL A 45 3.46 -5.67 5.74
C VAL A 45 4.61 -6.64 5.50
N PRO A 46 5.25 -7.16 6.56
CA PRO A 46 6.27 -8.21 6.43
C PRO A 46 5.74 -9.47 5.73
N ASN A 47 6.59 -10.15 4.95
CA ASN A 47 6.19 -11.34 4.18
C ASN A 47 5.63 -12.48 5.04
N ASN A 48 6.13 -12.62 6.27
CA ASN A 48 5.66 -13.64 7.22
C ASN A 48 4.29 -13.30 7.85
N ILE A 49 3.82 -12.06 7.71
CA ILE A 49 2.53 -11.57 8.21
C ILE A 49 1.49 -11.50 7.08
N TYR A 50 1.95 -11.33 5.84
CA TYR A 50 1.12 -11.31 4.64
C TYR A 50 0.17 -12.51 4.58
N THR A 51 -1.08 -12.26 4.18
CA THR A 51 -2.08 -13.31 3.93
C THR A 51 -2.99 -12.92 2.77
N LYS A 52 -3.39 -13.89 1.93
CA LYS A 52 -4.39 -13.67 0.86
C LYS A 52 -5.73 -13.15 1.39
N LYS A 53 -6.10 -13.50 2.62
CA LYS A 53 -7.33 -12.98 3.25
C LYS A 53 -7.27 -11.47 3.46
N PHE A 54 -6.08 -10.95 3.81
CA PHE A 54 -5.89 -9.52 3.99
C PHE A 54 -5.93 -8.77 2.65
N ASP A 55 -5.34 -9.33 1.59
CA ASP A 55 -5.45 -8.76 0.23
C ASP A 55 -6.90 -8.60 -0.19
N LEU A 56 -7.67 -9.68 -0.14
CA LEU A 56 -9.09 -9.67 -0.51
C LEU A 56 -9.89 -8.65 0.31
N LYS A 57 -9.56 -8.48 1.59
CA LYS A 57 -10.21 -7.51 2.48
C LYS A 57 -9.94 -6.07 2.02
N ILE A 58 -8.68 -5.74 1.71
CA ILE A 58 -8.31 -4.39 1.23
C ILE A 58 -8.86 -4.15 -0.18
N GLU A 59 -8.75 -5.13 -1.09
CA GLU A 59 -9.29 -5.05 -2.45
C GLU A 59 -10.79 -4.78 -2.43
N THR A 60 -11.54 -5.49 -1.59
CA THR A 60 -12.99 -5.31 -1.42
C THR A 60 -13.28 -3.90 -0.90
N PHE A 61 -12.60 -3.47 0.15
CA PHE A 61 -12.77 -2.12 0.70
C PHE A 61 -12.51 -1.03 -0.34
N CYS A 62 -11.42 -1.16 -1.11
CA CYS A 62 -11.08 -0.17 -2.13
C CYS A 62 -12.13 -0.15 -3.25
N LYS A 63 -12.61 -1.31 -3.68
CA LYS A 63 -13.64 -1.43 -4.71
C LYS A 63 -14.98 -0.85 -4.26
N GLU A 64 -15.40 -1.10 -3.02
CA GLU A 64 -16.65 -0.58 -2.46
C GLU A 64 -16.65 0.95 -2.31
N ASN A 65 -15.47 1.54 -2.13
CA ASN A 65 -15.29 2.98 -1.88
C ASN A 65 -14.72 3.75 -3.09
N ASP A 66 -14.64 3.13 -4.26
CA ASP A 66 -14.07 3.72 -5.49
C ASP A 66 -12.65 4.29 -5.28
N LEU A 67 -11.81 3.51 -4.58
CA LEU A 67 -10.41 3.84 -4.29
C LEU A 67 -9.48 3.01 -5.17
N LYS A 68 -8.31 3.58 -5.45
CA LYS A 68 -7.23 2.89 -6.14
C LYS A 68 -6.35 2.17 -5.12
N LEU A 69 -6.11 0.88 -5.37
CA LEU A 69 -5.19 0.06 -4.59
C LEU A 69 -3.99 -0.32 -5.45
N GLU A 70 -2.79 -0.08 -4.93
CA GLU A 70 -1.53 -0.55 -5.51
C GLU A 70 -0.81 -1.41 -4.46
N ILE A 71 -0.48 -2.66 -4.82
CA ILE A 71 0.26 -3.58 -3.95
C ILE A 71 1.61 -3.86 -4.58
N LEU A 72 2.67 -3.57 -3.83
CA LEU A 72 4.05 -3.80 -4.26
C LEU A 72 4.72 -4.85 -3.40
N GLU A 73 5.11 -5.97 -4.02
CA GLU A 73 5.97 -6.96 -3.37
C GLU A 73 7.44 -6.62 -3.59
N PHE A 74 8.19 -6.60 -2.50
CA PHE A 74 9.64 -6.41 -2.47
C PHE A 74 10.31 -7.72 -2.07
N THR A 75 11.05 -8.29 -3.01
CA THR A 75 11.92 -9.44 -2.74
C THR A 75 13.35 -9.01 -2.40
N GLU A 76 13.67 -7.73 -2.56
CA GLU A 76 14.98 -7.12 -2.32
C GLU A 76 14.83 -5.75 -1.61
N PRO A 77 15.88 -5.24 -0.93
CA PRO A 77 15.86 -3.93 -0.29
C PRO A 77 15.56 -2.79 -1.28
N LEU A 78 14.69 -1.87 -0.87
CA LEU A 78 14.37 -0.66 -1.62
C LEU A 78 15.57 0.29 -1.69
N THR A 79 16.02 0.60 -2.90
CA THR A 79 17.07 1.63 -3.13
C THR A 79 16.50 3.03 -3.30
N LYS A 80 15.18 3.18 -3.51
CA LYS A 80 14.50 4.46 -3.72
C LYS A 80 13.08 4.44 -3.12
N ALA A 81 12.75 5.38 -2.25
CA ALA A 81 11.41 5.54 -1.68
C ALA A 81 10.47 6.33 -2.62
N ILE A 82 9.16 6.33 -2.35
CA ILE A 82 8.17 7.08 -3.13
C ILE A 82 8.50 8.58 -3.22
N ASN A 83 9.11 9.14 -2.18
CA ASN A 83 9.53 10.54 -2.13
C ASN A 83 10.72 10.88 -3.05
N ASP A 84 11.37 9.87 -3.64
CA ASP A 84 12.46 10.06 -4.61
C ASP A 84 11.93 10.30 -6.05
N PHE A 85 10.61 10.31 -6.24
CA PHE A 85 9.94 10.43 -7.54
C PHE A 85 9.06 11.68 -7.58
N LYS A 86 8.85 12.23 -8.78
CA LYS A 86 8.03 13.44 -8.93
C LYS A 86 6.53 13.14 -8.87
N THR A 87 6.12 11.96 -9.32
CA THR A 87 4.73 11.52 -9.28
C THR A 87 4.58 10.09 -8.78
N GLU A 88 3.39 9.75 -8.29
CA GLU A 88 3.02 8.39 -7.90
C GLU A 88 3.15 7.43 -9.10
N GLU A 89 2.73 7.87 -10.28
CA GLU A 89 2.80 7.07 -11.50
C GLU A 89 4.24 6.74 -11.90
N GLU A 90 5.17 7.68 -11.77
CA GLU A 90 6.60 7.43 -12.01
C GLU A 90 7.15 6.39 -11.03
N PHE A 91 6.78 6.49 -9.75
CA PHE A 91 7.16 5.54 -8.72
C PHE A 91 6.61 4.14 -9.03
N PHE A 92 5.30 4.00 -9.24
CA PHE A 92 4.68 2.71 -9.54
C PHE A 92 5.23 2.12 -10.85
N SER A 93 5.40 2.93 -11.90
CA SER A 93 5.99 2.48 -13.16
C SER A 93 7.41 1.95 -12.99
N TYR A 94 8.26 2.65 -12.22
CA TYR A 94 9.60 2.17 -11.88
C TYR A 94 9.54 0.84 -11.11
N MET A 95 8.62 0.74 -10.16
CA MET A 95 8.48 -0.45 -9.32
C MET A 95 8.00 -1.68 -10.10
N HIS A 96 6.97 -1.54 -10.93
CA HIS A 96 6.50 -2.62 -11.79
C HIS A 96 7.58 -3.07 -12.79
N LYS A 97 8.36 -2.14 -13.35
CA LYS A 97 9.50 -2.49 -14.22
C LYS A 97 10.58 -3.30 -13.49
N LYS A 98 10.84 -3.00 -12.21
CA LYS A 98 11.78 -3.79 -11.41
C LYS A 98 11.23 -5.19 -11.09
N ASN A 99 9.95 -5.30 -10.75
CA ASN A 99 9.33 -6.58 -10.40
C ASN A 99 9.11 -7.51 -11.61
N ASN A 100 8.84 -6.97 -12.81
CA ASN A 100 8.66 -7.75 -14.03
C ASN A 100 9.97 -8.16 -14.74
N LYS A 101 11.15 -7.80 -14.20
CA LYS A 101 12.45 -8.21 -14.76
C LYS A 101 12.95 -9.57 -14.26
N ARG A 102 12.10 -10.36 -13.60
CA ARG A 102 12.38 -11.74 -13.20
C ARG A 102 11.82 -12.74 -14.19
#